data_AF-A0AAD6F2C6-F1
#
_entry.id   AF-A0AAD6F2C6-F1
#
_cell.length_a   1.000
_cell.length_b   1.000
_cell.length_c   1.000
_cell.angle_alpha   90.00
_cell.angle_beta   90.00
_cell.angle_gamma   90.00
#
_symmetry.space_group_name_H-M   'P 1'
#
loop_
_entity.id
_entity.type
_entity.pdbx_description
1 polymer ?
#
loop_
_entity_poly.entity_id
_entity_poly.type
_entity_poly.pdbx_seq_one_letter_code
_entity_poly.pdbx_strand_id
1 'polypeptide(L)'
;MEVDELECLPRLPRVAVCGAMEIGPQPHGVVRSNVYMAMRVGVQNMLDWVRFFNSGTIFEGGFVEVFSMVKHIDYPRDRETRTITAAIHPQLQVRTYFELEALIKAVALCPI
;
A
#
# COMPACT_ATOMS: atom_id res chain seq x y z
N MET A 1 15.10 18.33 19.67
CA MET A 1 15.41 17.13 20.47
C MET A 1 14.61 16.00 19.88
N GLU A 2 15.35 14.99 19.43
CA GLU A 2 14.96 13.65 18.96
C GLU A 2 13.77 13.51 18.03
N VAL A 3 14.10 13.52 16.73
CA VAL A 3 13.44 12.68 15.73
C VAL A 3 13.68 11.23 16.15
N ASP A 4 12.70 10.63 16.83
CA ASP A 4 12.67 9.18 17.09
C ASP A 4 12.82 8.47 15.74
N GLU A 5 13.88 7.67 15.62
CA GLU A 5 14.18 6.85 14.46
C GLU A 5 12.96 5.95 14.17
N LEU A 6 12.34 6.20 13.03
CA LEU A 6 11.38 5.28 12.45
C LEU A 6 12.14 3.98 12.16
N GLU A 7 12.00 2.96 13.01
CA GLU A 7 12.49 1.62 12.70
C GLU A 7 11.83 1.16 11.40
N CYS A 8 12.56 1.35 10.30
CA CYS A 8 12.19 0.82 9.01
C CYS A 8 12.24 -0.69 9.14
N LEU A 9 11.09 -1.35 8.97
CA LEU A 9 11.04 -2.79 8.67
C LEU A 9 12.15 -3.10 7.66
N PRO A 10 12.91 -4.20 7.83
CA PRO A 10 14.04 -4.51 6.98
C PRO A 10 13.55 -4.51 5.54
N ARG A 11 13.96 -3.49 4.78
CA ARG A 11 13.68 -3.42 3.36
C ARG A 11 14.29 -4.69 2.79
N LEU A 12 13.48 -5.54 2.16
CA LEU A 12 14.04 -6.60 1.34
C LEU A 12 15.10 -5.93 0.45
N PRO A 13 16.34 -6.44 0.44
CA PRO A 13 17.37 -5.83 -0.38
C PRO A 13 16.78 -5.73 -1.80
N ARG A 14 16.92 -4.56 -2.43
CA ARG A 14 16.47 -4.32 -3.81
C ARG A 14 17.39 -5.12 -4.74
N VAL A 15 17.28 -6.44 -4.70
CA VAL A 15 18.09 -7.38 -5.48
C VAL A 15 17.54 -7.49 -6.89
N ALA A 16 16.23 -7.32 -7.04
CA ALA A 16 15.57 -7.28 -8.34
C ALA A 16 15.51 -5.85 -8.89
N VAL A 17 15.78 -5.72 -10.18
CA VAL A 17 15.56 -4.48 -10.96
C VAL A 17 14.06 -4.25 -11.18
N CYS A 18 13.25 -5.32 -11.17
CA CYS A 18 11.80 -5.27 -11.40
C CYS A 18 11.01 -5.38 -10.08
N GLY A 19 9.90 -4.64 -10.04
CA GLY A 19 9.20 -4.23 -8.80
C GLY A 19 8.31 -5.28 -8.12
N ALA A 20 7.54 -4.81 -7.14
CA ALA A 20 6.63 -5.61 -6.33
C ALA A 20 5.17 -5.52 -6.82
N MET A 21 4.39 -6.57 -6.59
CA MET A 21 2.93 -6.58 -6.81
C MET A 21 2.22 -6.78 -5.46
N GLU A 22 1.28 -5.90 -5.14
CA GLU A 22 0.50 -5.94 -3.91
C GLU A 22 -0.98 -6.19 -4.22
N ILE A 23 -1.61 -7.12 -3.49
CA ILE A 23 -3.05 -7.42 -3.62
C ILE A 23 -3.63 -7.67 -2.24
N GLY A 24 -4.71 -6.97 -1.92
CA GLY A 24 -5.45 -7.11 -0.67
C GLY A 24 -6.90 -6.61 -0.83
N PRO A 25 -7.69 -6.59 0.26
CA PRO A 25 -7.33 -6.97 1.63
C PRO A 25 -7.33 -8.49 1.85
N GLN A 26 -6.32 -8.99 2.56
CA GLN A 26 -6.14 -10.39 2.90
C GLN A 26 -5.63 -10.53 4.35
N PRO A 27 -6.37 -11.18 5.26
CA PRO A 27 -5.83 -11.51 6.58
C PRO A 27 -4.59 -12.40 6.47
N HIS A 28 -3.57 -12.14 7.28
CA HIS A 28 -2.37 -12.96 7.31
C HIS A 28 -2.70 -14.41 7.71
N GLY A 29 -2.02 -15.38 7.09
CA GLY A 29 -2.24 -16.81 7.33
C GLY A 29 -3.50 -17.39 6.69
N VAL A 30 -4.30 -16.58 5.99
CA VAL A 30 -5.47 -17.04 5.22
C VAL A 30 -5.11 -17.06 3.74
N VAL A 31 -5.75 -17.94 2.96
CA VAL A 31 -5.71 -17.89 1.48
C VAL A 31 -7.14 -17.73 0.97
N ARG A 32 -7.44 -16.61 0.30
CA ARG A 32 -8.72 -16.38 -0.37
C ARG A 32 -8.57 -16.64 -1.87
N SER A 33 -9.51 -17.39 -2.44
CA SER A 33 -9.48 -17.78 -3.86
C SER A 33 -9.47 -16.57 -4.80
N ASN A 34 -10.25 -15.54 -4.51
CA ASN A 34 -10.30 -14.32 -5.32
C ASN A 34 -8.96 -13.56 -5.33
N VAL A 35 -8.30 -13.43 -4.17
CA VAL A 35 -6.98 -12.79 -4.05
C VAL A 35 -5.92 -13.60 -4.78
N TYR A 36 -5.93 -14.93 -4.60
CA TYR A 36 -5.02 -15.82 -5.30
C TYR A 36 -5.18 -15.73 -6.83
N MET A 37 -6.42 -15.75 -7.32
CA MET A 37 -6.69 -15.66 -8.76
C MET A 37 -6.28 -14.30 -9.34
N ALA A 38 -6.52 -13.20 -8.62
CA ALA A 38 -6.06 -11.88 -9.03
C ALA A 38 -4.52 -11.82 -9.12
N MET A 39 -3.81 -12.38 -8.13
CA MET A 39 -2.36 -12.48 -8.14
C MET A 39 -1.85 -13.31 -9.32
N ARG A 40 -2.47 -14.47 -9.56
CA ARG A 40 -2.12 -15.35 -10.70
C ARG A 40 -2.26 -14.61 -12.03
N VAL A 41 -3.36 -13.88 -12.24
CA VAL A 41 -3.59 -13.10 -13.46
C VAL A 41 -2.57 -11.96 -13.59
N GLY A 42 -2.30 -11.23 -12.50
CA GLY A 42 -1.32 -10.16 -12.50
C GLY A 42 0.08 -10.65 -12.88
N VAL A 43 0.54 -11.75 -12.26
CA VAL A 43 1.85 -12.35 -12.57
C VAL A 43 1.90 -12.84 -14.02
N GLN A 44 0.84 -13.48 -14.51
CA GLN A 44 0.76 -13.92 -15.90
C GLN A 44 0.92 -12.73 -16.86
N ASN A 45 0.19 -11.64 -16.62
CA ASN A 45 0.28 -10.44 -17.45
C ASN A 45 1.69 -9.82 -17.44
N MET A 46 2.37 -9.81 -16.29
CA MET A 46 3.76 -9.34 -16.22
C MET A 46 4.71 -10.23 -17.03
N LEU A 47 4.56 -11.55 -16.94
CA LEU A 47 5.39 -12.49 -17.70
C LEU A 47 5.14 -12.37 -19.21
N ASP A 48 3.89 -12.19 -19.62
CA ASP A 48 3.55 -12.00 -21.03
C ASP A 48 4.07 -10.65 -21.56
N TRP A 49 4.01 -9.58 -20.74
CA TRP A 49 4.66 -8.31 -21.09
C TRP A 49 6.17 -8.45 -21.30
N VAL A 50 6.87 -9.16 -20.40
CA VAL A 50 8.31 -9.43 -20.55
C VAL A 50 8.59 -10.23 -21.82
N ARG A 51 7.77 -11.22 -22.16
CA ARG A 51 7.90 -11.99 -23.41
C ARG A 51 7.75 -11.10 -24.63
N PHE A 52 6.74 -10.24 -24.67
CA PHE A 52 6.55 -9.30 -25.78
C PHE A 52 7.68 -8.29 -25.90
N PHE A 53 8.16 -7.77 -24.78
CA PHE A 53 9.32 -6.90 -24.75
C PHE A 53 10.55 -7.60 -25.36
N ASN A 54 10.82 -8.84 -24.96
CA ASN A 54 11.94 -9.62 -25.47
C ASN A 54 11.78 -10.04 -26.95
N SER A 55 10.56 -10.11 -27.48
CA SER A 55 10.33 -10.38 -28.91
C SER A 55 10.49 -9.16 -29.81
N GLY A 56 10.83 -7.99 -29.25
CA GLY A 56 10.96 -6.75 -30.02
C GLY A 56 9.62 -6.07 -30.33
N THR A 57 8.55 -6.42 -29.60
CA THR A 57 7.25 -5.76 -29.75
C THR A 57 7.36 -4.29 -29.35
N ILE A 58 6.87 -3.39 -30.20
CA ILE A 58 6.81 -1.95 -29.92
C ILE A 58 5.49 -1.67 -29.19
N PHE A 59 5.59 -1.06 -28.01
CA PHE A 59 4.42 -0.63 -27.24
C PHE A 59 4.12 0.83 -27.53
N GLU A 60 2.86 1.14 -27.82
CA GLU A 60 2.40 2.52 -27.86
C GLU A 60 2.44 3.10 -26.43
N GLY A 61 3.05 4.27 -26.29
CA GLY A 61 3.10 4.97 -25.01
C GLY A 61 1.72 5.50 -24.60
N GLY A 62 1.54 5.76 -23.31
CA GLY A 62 0.32 6.32 -22.77
C GLY A 62 0.56 7.01 -21.42
N PHE A 63 -0.46 7.71 -20.94
CA PHE A 63 -0.44 8.31 -19.60
C PHE A 63 -1.02 7.33 -18.58
N VAL A 64 -0.41 7.30 -17.40
CA VAL A 64 -0.90 6.53 -16.25
C VAL A 64 -1.02 7.47 -15.05
N GLU A 65 -2.08 7.29 -14.29
CA GLU A 65 -2.24 7.96 -13.00
C GLU A 65 -1.45 7.20 -11.94
N VAL A 66 -0.65 7.92 -11.14
CA VAL A 66 0.21 7.32 -10.11
C VAL A 66 0.02 8.03 -8.77
N PHE A 67 -0.06 7.25 -7.71
CA PHE A 67 -0.05 7.76 -6.34
C PHE A 67 1.38 7.73 -5.79
N SER A 68 1.92 8.89 -5.45
CA SER A 68 3.23 9.01 -4.80
C SER A 68 3.07 9.16 -3.29
N MET A 69 3.95 8.50 -2.53
CA MET A 69 3.95 8.62 -1.07
C MET A 69 4.33 10.05 -0.67
N VAL A 70 3.44 10.74 0.05
CA VAL A 70 3.69 12.10 0.56
C VAL A 70 4.19 12.05 2.00
N LYS A 71 3.49 11.32 2.87
CA LYS A 71 3.84 11.16 4.29
C LYS A 71 3.18 9.93 4.89
N HIS A 72 3.75 9.43 5.98
CA HIS A 72 3.11 8.48 6.88
C HIS A 72 2.42 9.24 8.03
N ILE A 73 1.23 8.81 8.43
CA ILE A 73 0.51 9.35 9.58
C ILE A 73 0.40 8.23 10.61
N ASP A 74 0.99 8.40 11.78
CA ASP A 74 0.87 7.42 12.87
C ASP A 74 -0.48 7.53 13.58
N TYR A 75 -0.85 6.47 14.29
CA TYR A 75 -2.00 6.49 15.19
C TYR A 75 -1.77 7.48 16.34
N PRO A 76 -2.82 8.10 16.90
CA PRO A 76 -2.69 8.81 18.16
C PRO A 76 -2.28 7.85 19.26
N ARG A 77 -1.29 8.28 20.02
CA ARG A 77 -0.76 7.53 21.15
C ARG A 77 -0.82 8.38 22.40
N ASP A 78 -1.05 7.71 23.51
CA ASP A 78 -0.88 8.32 24.83
C ASP A 78 0.58 8.75 25.02
N ARG A 79 0.80 9.88 25.68
CA ARG A 79 2.14 10.47 25.83
C ARG A 79 3.03 9.65 26.77
N GLU A 80 2.45 9.01 27.78
CA GLU A 80 3.19 8.31 28.82
C GLU A 80 3.35 6.82 28.47
N THR A 81 2.26 6.15 28.10
CA THR A 81 2.27 4.69 27.85
C THR A 81 2.61 4.34 26.40
N ARG A 82 2.58 5.33 25.48
CA ARG A 82 2.69 5.15 24.02
C ARG A 82 1.67 4.17 23.43
N THR A 83 0.60 3.84 24.17
CA THR A 83 -0.49 2.99 23.70
C THR A 83 -1.37 3.74 22.71
N ILE A 84 -1.91 3.03 21.72
CA ILE A 84 -2.86 3.59 20.75
C ILE A 84 -4.14 3.99 21.48
N THR A 85 -4.61 5.24 21.28
CA THR A 85 -5.79 5.78 21.97
C THR A 85 -7.03 5.89 21.08
N ALA A 86 -6.86 5.79 19.76
CA ALA A 86 -7.97 5.89 18.82
C ALA A 86 -7.73 5.07 17.55
N ALA A 87 -8.82 4.55 16.97
CA ALA A 87 -8.80 3.75 15.76
C ALA A 87 -9.21 4.58 14.53
N ILE A 88 -8.99 4.03 13.33
CA ILE A 88 -9.41 4.62 12.06
C ILE A 88 -10.94 4.79 12.07
N HIS A 89 -11.42 5.98 11.68
CA HIS A 89 -12.85 6.27 11.60
C HIS A 89 -13.57 5.29 10.67
N PRO A 90 -14.78 4.79 10.98
CA PRO A 90 -15.52 3.88 10.11
C PRO A 90 -15.78 4.42 8.69
N GLN A 91 -15.89 5.74 8.52
CA GLN A 91 -16.05 6.35 7.20
C GLN A 91 -14.76 6.32 6.37
N LEU A 92 -13.60 6.19 7.02
CA LEU A 92 -12.30 6.06 6.38
C LEU A 92 -11.88 4.59 6.25
N GLN A 93 -12.35 3.72 7.15
CA GLN A 93 -12.10 2.29 7.09
C GLN A 93 -12.54 1.74 5.73
N VAL A 94 -11.69 0.94 5.09
CA VAL A 94 -11.88 0.33 3.76
C VAL A 94 -11.77 1.32 2.58
N ARG A 95 -11.73 2.64 2.80
CA ARG A 95 -11.64 3.64 1.74
C ARG A 95 -10.19 3.93 1.35
N THR A 96 -9.64 3.13 0.44
CA THR A 96 -8.33 3.38 -0.17
C THR A 96 -8.44 4.25 -1.43
N TYR A 97 -7.49 5.19 -1.64
CA TYR A 97 -7.38 6.05 -2.83
C TYR A 97 -8.48 7.12 -3.03
N PHE A 98 -8.85 7.86 -1.99
CA PHE A 98 -9.79 9.00 -2.06
C PHE A 98 -9.08 10.35 -1.82
N GLU A 99 -9.67 11.44 -2.30
CA GLU A 99 -9.13 12.81 -2.13
C GLU A 99 -8.96 13.18 -0.64
N LEU A 100 -7.75 13.61 -0.30
CA LEU A 100 -7.30 13.85 1.08
C LEU A 100 -7.94 15.08 1.74
N GLU A 101 -8.63 15.95 1.00
CA GLU A 101 -9.26 17.17 1.56
C GLU A 101 -10.32 16.85 2.62
N ALA A 102 -10.91 15.65 2.58
CA ALA A 102 -11.81 15.16 3.61
C ALA A 102 -11.07 14.63 4.87
N LEU A 103 -9.81 14.24 4.75
CA LEU A 103 -9.04 13.50 5.77
C LEU A 103 -8.37 14.40 6.82
N ILE A 104 -7.90 15.59 6.43
CA ILE A 104 -7.29 16.54 7.39
C ILE A 104 -8.34 17.15 8.32
N LYS A 105 -9.59 17.30 7.86
CA LYS A 105 -10.73 17.68 8.72
C LYS A 105 -11.28 16.50 9.53
N ALA A 106 -11.01 15.27 9.10
CA ALA A 106 -11.49 14.04 9.71
C ALA A 106 -10.39 13.27 10.45
N VAL A 107 -9.64 13.94 11.33
CA VAL A 107 -9.17 13.29 12.56
C VAL A 107 -10.39 13.03 13.46
N ALA A 108 -11.40 12.35 12.91
CA ALA A 108 -12.52 11.78 13.63
C ALA A 108 -12.07 10.39 14.05
N LEU A 109 -11.00 10.30 14.83
CA LEU A 109 -10.56 9.00 15.30
C LEU A 109 -11.54 8.54 16.37
N CYS A 110 -12.12 7.36 16.20
CA CYS A 110 -13.00 6.81 17.21
C CYS A 110 -12.15 6.40 18.42
N PRO A 111 -12.42 6.91 19.63
CA PRO A 111 -11.71 6.48 20.83
C PRO A 111 -11.91 4.97 21.01
N ILE A 112 -10.85 4.29 21.46
CA ILE A 112 -10.84 2.85 21.77
C ILE A 112 -11.43 2.60 23.15
#